data_AF-A0A7W6HXJ2-F1
#
_entry.id   AF-A0A7W6HXJ2-F1
#
_cell.length_a   1.000
_cell.length_b   1.000
_cell.length_c   1.000
_cell.angle_alpha   90.00
_cell.angle_beta   90.00
_cell.angle_gamma   90.00
#
_symmetry.space_group_name_H-M   'P 1'
#
loop_
_entity.id
_entity.type
_entity.pdbx_description
1 polymer ?
#
loop_
_entity_poly.entity_id
_entity_poly.type
_entity_poly.pdbx_seq_one_letter_code
_entity_poly.pdbx_strand_id
1 'polypeptide(L)'
;MNIEKYDSVESLGNILNNVLIRWEKEYGSEPSEVSFSLRFAGIIRWTHELTGQRAVILVDEYDKPMLQAIGNEELQREFRNTLKPFYGVLKTMDGDIKFALLTGVTKFGKVSVFSDLNNLNDISMDERYVALCGMTEEEIHHYFKDDIHRLASAQGLTYEETCDRLKESYDGYHFAENSEGIYNPFSVLNTFDKMKFGSYWFETGTPTYLVELLKQNHYNRRRVVSWTTDANGLNDMDDNLISALY
;
A
#
# COMPACT_ATOMS: atom_id res chain seq x y z
N MET A 1 9.41 -2.67 -6.69
CA MET A 1 9.19 -4.00 -7.30
C MET A 1 8.25 -3.85 -8.52
N ASN A 2 8.80 -3.55 -9.71
CA ASN A 2 8.05 -3.38 -10.97
C ASN A 2 8.71 -4.19 -12.11
N ILE A 3 9.13 -5.43 -11.82
CA ILE A 3 9.97 -6.20 -12.75
C ILE A 3 9.12 -7.07 -13.68
N GLU A 4 7.94 -7.53 -13.25
CA GLU A 4 7.02 -8.35 -14.05
C GLU A 4 5.55 -7.95 -13.83
N LYS A 5 4.71 -8.22 -14.83
CA LYS A 5 3.26 -8.02 -14.78
C LYS A 5 2.60 -9.28 -14.19
N TYR A 6 1.55 -9.10 -13.40
CA TYR A 6 0.71 -10.19 -12.89
C TYR A 6 -0.38 -10.57 -13.92
N ASP A 7 0.03 -11.01 -15.10
CA ASP A 7 -0.87 -11.32 -16.23
C ASP A 7 -1.15 -12.82 -16.40
N SER A 8 -0.49 -13.66 -15.62
CA SER A 8 -0.61 -15.12 -15.68
C SER A 8 -0.35 -15.77 -14.32
N VAL A 9 -0.85 -16.99 -14.10
CA VAL A 9 -0.59 -17.74 -12.85
C VAL A 9 0.91 -17.99 -12.65
N GLU A 10 1.63 -18.26 -13.75
CA GLU A 10 3.07 -18.47 -13.75
C GLU A 10 3.83 -17.20 -13.30
N SER A 11 3.38 -16.00 -13.66
CA SER A 11 4.03 -14.75 -13.24
C SER A 11 4.11 -14.60 -11.73
N LEU A 12 2.99 -14.84 -11.01
CA LEU A 12 2.98 -14.79 -9.54
C LEU A 12 3.90 -15.86 -8.95
N GLY A 13 3.82 -17.09 -9.48
CA GLY A 13 4.67 -18.18 -9.03
C GLY A 13 6.16 -17.90 -9.23
N ASN A 14 6.55 -17.31 -10.35
CA ASN A 14 7.93 -16.95 -10.66
C ASN A 14 8.46 -15.84 -9.75
N ILE A 15 7.65 -14.80 -9.47
CA ILE A 15 8.00 -13.72 -8.56
C ILE A 15 8.21 -14.28 -7.14
N LEU A 16 7.25 -15.05 -6.62
CA LEU A 16 7.36 -15.68 -5.30
C LEU A 16 8.59 -16.59 -5.24
N ASN A 17 8.79 -17.43 -6.26
CA ASN A 17 9.96 -18.31 -6.33
C ASN A 17 11.28 -17.54 -6.28
N ASN A 18 11.40 -16.46 -7.04
CA ASN A 18 12.62 -15.63 -7.09
C ASN A 18 12.91 -15.01 -5.71
N VAL A 19 11.90 -14.42 -5.06
CA VAL A 19 12.03 -13.83 -3.73
C VAL A 19 12.42 -14.90 -2.70
N LEU A 20 11.75 -16.05 -2.72
CA LEU A 20 12.04 -17.15 -1.78
C LEU A 20 13.47 -17.69 -1.96
N ILE A 21 13.90 -17.96 -3.20
CA ILE A 21 15.28 -18.44 -3.49
C ILE A 21 16.33 -17.49 -2.92
N ARG A 22 16.09 -16.18 -2.97
CA ARG A 22 17.03 -15.21 -2.43
C ARG A 22 17.22 -15.41 -0.92
N TRP A 23 16.13 -15.56 -0.19
CA TRP A 23 16.17 -15.74 1.27
C TRP A 23 16.61 -17.14 1.69
N GLU A 24 16.25 -18.16 0.92
CA GLU A 24 16.72 -19.54 1.15
C GLU A 24 18.24 -19.67 1.01
N LYS A 25 18.85 -18.88 0.12
CA LYS A 25 20.32 -18.82 0.02
C LYS A 25 20.97 -18.16 1.23
N GLU A 26 20.26 -17.24 1.89
CA GLU A 26 20.78 -16.46 3.00
C GLU A 26 20.57 -17.17 4.35
N TYR A 27 19.37 -17.72 4.57
CA TYR A 27 18.99 -18.33 5.84
C TYR A 27 18.92 -19.87 5.77
N GLY A 28 18.90 -20.46 4.58
CA GLY A 28 18.79 -21.90 4.41
C GLY A 28 17.40 -22.36 4.00
N SER A 29 17.32 -23.65 3.67
CA SER A 29 16.10 -24.32 3.24
C SER A 29 16.20 -25.83 3.48
N GLU A 30 15.05 -26.50 3.46
CA GLU A 30 14.95 -27.95 3.56
C GLU A 30 14.28 -28.57 2.33
N PRO A 31 14.73 -29.73 1.80
CA PRO A 31 14.12 -30.33 0.61
C PRO A 31 12.63 -30.66 0.73
N SER A 32 12.10 -30.80 1.95
CA SER A 32 10.67 -31.00 2.20
C SER A 32 9.84 -29.72 2.04
N GLU A 33 10.46 -28.55 2.01
CA GLU A 33 9.80 -27.25 1.82
C GLU A 33 9.49 -27.05 0.33
N VAL A 34 8.48 -27.77 -0.17
CA VAL A 34 8.18 -27.84 -1.62
C VAL A 34 7.23 -26.76 -2.11
N SER A 35 6.28 -26.31 -1.29
CA SER A 35 5.29 -25.29 -1.66
C SER A 35 5.74 -23.89 -1.24
N PHE A 36 5.21 -22.84 -1.86
CA PHE A 36 5.56 -21.45 -1.48
C PHE A 36 5.32 -21.15 0.00
N SER A 37 4.21 -21.66 0.56
CA SER A 37 3.92 -21.52 2.00
C SER A 37 4.94 -22.24 2.88
N LEU A 38 5.32 -23.48 2.54
CA LEU A 38 6.31 -24.22 3.32
C LEU A 38 7.68 -23.56 3.26
N ARG A 39 8.06 -23.06 2.08
CA ARG A 39 9.31 -22.32 1.87
C ARG A 39 9.33 -21.02 2.67
N PHE A 40 8.23 -20.28 2.67
CA PHE A 40 8.12 -19.06 3.46
C PHE A 40 8.16 -19.33 4.97
N ALA A 41 7.46 -20.37 5.44
CA ALA A 41 7.53 -20.83 6.83
C ALA A 41 8.95 -21.26 7.20
N GLY A 42 9.62 -21.99 6.31
CA GLY A 42 11.01 -22.39 6.42
C GLY A 42 11.92 -21.19 6.62
N ILE A 43 11.85 -20.19 5.75
CA ILE A 43 12.66 -18.95 5.86
C ILE A 43 12.47 -18.29 7.22
N ILE A 44 11.23 -18.16 7.72
CA ILE A 44 10.96 -17.54 9.03
C ILE A 44 11.60 -18.35 10.16
N ARG A 45 11.42 -19.67 10.16
CA ARG A 45 12.02 -20.60 11.11
C ARG A 45 13.55 -20.50 11.08
N TRP A 46 14.15 -20.67 9.91
CA TRP A 46 15.60 -20.64 9.71
C TRP A 46 16.21 -19.29 10.13
N THR A 47 15.54 -18.18 9.81
CA THR A 47 15.96 -16.85 10.27
C THR A 47 16.03 -16.80 11.79
N HIS A 48 15.01 -17.31 12.49
CA HIS A 48 14.97 -17.32 13.95
C HIS A 48 16.05 -18.23 14.54
N GLU A 49 16.19 -19.46 14.02
CA GLU A 49 17.16 -20.42 14.50
C GLU A 49 18.61 -19.95 14.31
N LEU A 50 18.94 -19.38 13.15
CA LEU A 50 20.30 -18.93 12.85
C LEU A 50 20.70 -17.66 13.60
N THR A 51 19.77 -16.71 13.73
CA THR A 51 20.07 -15.40 14.34
C THR A 51 19.80 -15.36 15.84
N GLY A 52 19.03 -16.32 16.36
CA GLY A 52 18.47 -16.30 17.72
C GLY A 52 17.44 -15.18 17.93
N GLN A 53 16.98 -14.53 16.85
CA GLN A 53 16.01 -13.44 16.90
C GLN A 53 14.80 -13.72 16.01
N ARG A 54 13.62 -13.46 16.56
CA ARG A 54 12.35 -13.54 15.81
C ARG A 54 12.36 -12.59 14.60
N ALA A 55 11.80 -13.04 13.49
CA ALA A 55 11.83 -12.36 12.20
C ALA A 55 10.98 -11.08 12.18
N VAL A 56 11.41 -10.09 11.40
CA VAL A 56 10.61 -8.92 11.04
C VAL A 56 10.22 -9.05 9.57
N ILE A 57 8.92 -8.97 9.28
CA ILE A 57 8.38 -9.17 7.95
C ILE A 57 7.77 -7.86 7.46
N LEU A 58 8.27 -7.38 6.32
CA LEU A 58 7.74 -6.19 5.65
C LEU A 58 7.28 -6.59 4.25
N VAL A 59 5.99 -6.43 3.96
CA VAL A 59 5.41 -6.73 2.66
C VAL A 59 4.83 -5.44 2.10
N ASP A 60 5.37 -5.01 0.97
CA ASP A 60 4.84 -3.86 0.25
C ASP A 60 3.98 -4.30 -0.93
N GLU A 61 2.93 -3.52 -1.20
CA GLU A 61 1.92 -3.75 -2.24
C GLU A 61 1.34 -5.19 -2.22
N TYR A 62 0.95 -5.68 -1.03
CA TYR A 62 0.51 -7.07 -0.83
C TYR A 62 -0.68 -7.47 -1.74
N ASP A 63 -1.50 -6.49 -2.13
CA ASP A 63 -2.73 -6.64 -2.91
C ASP A 63 -2.52 -6.46 -4.43
N LYS A 64 -1.32 -6.08 -4.87
CA LYS A 64 -1.00 -5.83 -6.28
C LYS A 64 -1.33 -6.97 -7.24
N PRO A 65 -1.08 -8.26 -6.92
CA PRO A 65 -1.48 -9.34 -7.81
C PRO A 65 -2.99 -9.38 -8.03
N MET A 66 -3.75 -9.18 -6.95
CA MET A 66 -5.22 -9.15 -7.01
C MET A 66 -5.72 -7.94 -7.81
N LEU A 67 -5.11 -6.77 -7.62
CA LEU A 67 -5.47 -5.54 -8.34
C LEU A 67 -5.20 -5.62 -9.84
N GLN A 68 -4.13 -6.29 -10.26
CA GLN A 68 -3.81 -6.44 -11.69
C GLN A 68 -4.66 -7.50 -12.40
N ALA A 69 -5.26 -8.43 -11.66
CA ALA A 69 -6.18 -9.42 -12.20
C ALA A 69 -7.66 -8.95 -12.25
N ILE A 70 -7.92 -7.67 -11.97
CA ILE A 70 -9.28 -7.11 -12.06
C ILE A 70 -9.84 -7.26 -13.48
N GLY A 71 -11.10 -7.70 -13.57
CA GLY A 71 -11.73 -8.08 -14.83
C GLY A 71 -11.43 -9.50 -15.32
N ASN A 72 -10.56 -10.26 -14.63
CA ASN A 72 -10.29 -11.68 -14.91
C ASN A 72 -10.52 -12.54 -13.65
N GLU A 73 -11.75 -13.04 -13.50
CA GLU A 73 -12.18 -13.81 -12.32
C GLU A 73 -11.39 -15.12 -12.14
N GLU A 74 -11.05 -15.80 -13.23
CA GLU A 74 -10.27 -17.04 -13.18
C GLU A 74 -8.87 -16.76 -12.63
N LEU A 75 -8.20 -15.74 -13.14
CA LEU A 75 -6.87 -15.36 -12.67
C LEU A 75 -6.87 -14.89 -11.22
N GLN A 76 -7.88 -14.11 -10.81
CA GLN A 76 -8.05 -13.72 -9.40
C GLN A 76 -8.24 -14.91 -8.48
N ARG A 77 -9.00 -15.92 -8.90
CA ARG A 77 -9.20 -17.15 -8.13
C ARG A 77 -7.88 -17.88 -7.95
N GLU A 78 -7.08 -18.03 -9.00
CA GLU A 78 -5.77 -18.70 -8.93
C GLU A 78 -4.77 -17.92 -8.05
N PHE A 79 -4.71 -16.60 -8.19
CA PHE A 79 -3.87 -15.75 -7.32
C PHE A 79 -4.29 -15.86 -5.86
N ARG A 80 -5.59 -15.79 -5.58
CA ARG A 80 -6.11 -15.96 -4.22
C ARG A 80 -5.78 -17.34 -3.65
N ASN A 81 -5.97 -18.41 -4.43
CA ASN A 81 -5.66 -19.78 -4.01
C ASN A 81 -4.18 -19.96 -3.67
N THR A 82 -3.30 -19.19 -4.31
CA THR A 82 -1.85 -19.20 -4.04
C THR A 82 -1.50 -18.32 -2.84
N LEU A 83 -2.02 -17.09 -2.78
CA LEU A 83 -1.65 -16.11 -1.77
C LEU A 83 -2.26 -16.40 -0.40
N LYS A 84 -3.46 -17.00 -0.35
CA LYS A 84 -4.15 -17.33 0.91
C LYS A 84 -3.31 -18.26 1.81
N PRO A 85 -2.86 -19.44 1.35
CA PRO A 85 -1.98 -20.27 2.16
C PRO A 85 -0.58 -19.65 2.31
N PHE A 86 -0.10 -18.85 1.36
CA PHE A 86 1.21 -18.19 1.47
C PHE A 86 1.25 -17.24 2.66
N TYR A 87 0.29 -16.31 2.75
CA TYR A 87 0.23 -15.39 3.87
C TYR A 87 -0.33 -16.01 5.15
N GLY A 88 -1.08 -17.11 5.07
CA GLY A 88 -1.51 -17.91 6.24
C GLY A 88 -0.35 -18.37 7.13
N VAL A 89 0.87 -18.45 6.58
CA VAL A 89 2.11 -18.70 7.32
C VAL A 89 2.31 -17.70 8.45
N LEU A 90 1.95 -16.43 8.27
CA LEU A 90 2.13 -15.37 9.28
C LEU A 90 1.39 -15.66 10.60
N LYS A 91 0.29 -16.40 10.52
CA LYS A 91 -0.45 -16.87 11.70
C LYS A 91 0.15 -18.13 12.30
N THR A 92 0.62 -19.04 11.44
CA THR A 92 1.18 -20.33 11.89
C THR A 92 2.54 -20.15 12.57
N MET A 93 3.31 -19.15 12.14
CA MET A 93 4.68 -18.87 12.60
C MET A 93 4.74 -17.69 13.58
N ASP A 94 3.64 -17.34 14.27
CA ASP A 94 3.57 -16.15 15.12
C ASP A 94 4.65 -16.12 16.23
N GLY A 95 5.00 -17.29 16.78
CA GLY A 95 6.05 -17.46 17.78
C GLY A 95 7.46 -17.12 17.28
N ASP A 96 7.69 -17.26 15.98
CA ASP A 96 8.97 -16.97 15.32
C ASP A 96 8.99 -15.56 14.71
N ILE A 97 7.88 -14.84 14.75
CA ILE A 97 7.74 -13.48 14.21
C ILE A 97 7.76 -12.47 15.35
N LYS A 98 8.58 -11.44 15.20
CA LYS A 98 8.63 -10.29 16.11
C LYS A 98 7.60 -9.24 15.71
N PHE A 99 7.50 -8.97 14.42
CA PHE A 99 6.69 -7.90 13.85
C PHE A 99 6.41 -8.18 12.38
N ALA A 100 5.19 -7.90 11.93
CA ALA A 100 4.82 -7.94 10.52
C ALA A 100 4.09 -6.65 10.15
N LEU A 101 4.51 -5.99 9.07
CA LEU A 101 3.84 -4.83 8.48
C LEU A 101 3.55 -5.13 7.01
N LEU A 102 2.29 -4.96 6.62
CA LEU A 102 1.83 -5.15 5.26
C LEU A 102 1.21 -3.84 4.77
N THR A 103 1.68 -3.33 3.64
CA THR A 103 1.16 -2.13 2.98
C THR A 103 0.53 -2.51 1.64
N GLY A 104 -0.55 -1.82 1.28
CA GLY A 104 -1.32 -2.06 0.07
C GLY A 104 -2.19 -0.86 -0.25
N VAL A 105 -2.83 -0.87 -1.42
CA VAL A 105 -3.66 0.25 -1.89
C VAL A 105 -5.13 0.06 -1.48
N THR A 106 -5.57 -1.19 -1.34
CA THR A 106 -6.97 -1.56 -1.11
C THR A 106 -7.12 -2.52 0.07
N LYS A 107 -8.30 -2.51 0.66
CA LYS A 107 -8.72 -3.51 1.67
C LYS A 107 -9.25 -4.80 1.01
N PHE A 108 -9.46 -4.80 -0.31
CA PHE A 108 -9.95 -5.95 -1.06
C PHE A 108 -9.06 -7.19 -0.90
N GLY A 109 -7.74 -7.02 -0.88
CA GLY A 109 -6.82 -8.12 -0.58
C GLY A 109 -7.05 -8.72 0.82
N LYS A 110 -7.44 -7.89 1.81
CA LYS A 110 -7.67 -8.33 3.19
C LYS A 110 -8.93 -9.18 3.35
N VAL A 111 -10.05 -8.77 2.78
CA VAL A 111 -11.32 -9.55 2.88
C VAL A 111 -11.19 -10.91 2.18
N SER A 112 -10.30 -11.00 1.20
CA SER A 112 -10.33 -12.02 0.16
C SER A 112 -9.20 -13.05 0.30
N VAL A 113 -7.99 -12.60 0.63
CA VAL A 113 -6.76 -13.40 0.86
C VAL A 113 -6.47 -13.57 2.36
N PHE A 114 -6.84 -12.59 3.19
CA PHE A 114 -6.55 -12.58 4.63
C PHE A 114 -7.73 -12.97 5.53
N SER A 115 -8.79 -13.56 4.96
CA SER A 115 -9.96 -14.00 5.76
C SER A 115 -9.60 -14.98 6.89
N ASP A 116 -8.52 -15.74 6.76
CA ASP A 116 -8.06 -16.67 7.80
C ASP A 116 -7.01 -16.05 8.77
N LEU A 117 -6.49 -14.85 8.47
CA LEU A 117 -5.51 -14.10 9.27
C LEU A 117 -6.21 -13.16 10.26
N ASN A 118 -6.73 -13.75 11.33
CA ASN A 118 -7.38 -13.01 12.43
C ASN A 118 -6.39 -12.34 13.41
N ASN A 119 -5.09 -12.44 13.17
CA ASN A 119 -4.04 -11.84 14.00
C ASN A 119 -3.50 -10.49 13.44
N LEU A 120 -4.02 -10.02 12.31
CA LEU A 120 -3.64 -8.72 11.74
C LEU A 120 -4.48 -7.59 12.34
N ASN A 121 -3.81 -6.57 12.87
CA ASN A 121 -4.45 -5.33 13.31
C ASN A 121 -4.53 -4.34 12.15
N ASP A 122 -5.74 -3.85 11.82
CA ASP A 122 -5.89 -2.76 10.86
C ASP A 122 -5.53 -1.43 11.51
N ILE A 123 -4.46 -0.79 11.06
CA ILE A 123 -4.07 0.54 11.55
C ILE A 123 -4.28 1.62 10.49
N SER A 124 -4.86 1.29 9.33
CA SER A 124 -4.89 2.18 8.16
C SER A 124 -5.60 3.51 8.42
N MET A 125 -6.58 3.51 9.32
CA MET A 125 -7.37 4.69 9.71
C MET A 125 -7.31 4.94 11.22
N ASP A 126 -6.28 4.43 11.89
CA ASP A 126 -6.09 4.60 13.33
C ASP A 126 -5.36 5.93 13.57
N GLU A 127 -5.95 6.80 14.40
CA GLU A 127 -5.44 8.14 14.73
C GLU A 127 -3.97 8.13 15.16
N ARG A 128 -3.51 7.06 15.82
CA ARG A 128 -2.12 6.92 16.29
C ARG A 128 -1.10 6.84 15.16
N TYR A 129 -1.54 6.56 13.93
CA TYR A 129 -0.68 6.31 12.77
C TYR A 129 -1.01 7.22 11.58
N VAL A 130 -1.81 8.28 11.78
CA VAL A 130 -2.22 9.22 10.73
C VAL A 130 -1.03 9.77 9.93
N ALA A 131 0.05 10.16 10.63
CA ALA A 131 1.22 10.76 10.00
C ALA A 131 2.20 9.74 9.38
N LEU A 132 1.92 8.43 9.47
CA LEU A 132 2.89 7.38 9.11
C LEU A 132 3.32 7.42 7.63
N CYS A 133 2.41 7.81 6.74
CA CYS A 133 2.62 7.75 5.28
C CYS A 133 2.76 9.13 4.61
N GLY A 134 3.07 10.18 5.39
CA GLY A 134 3.27 11.51 4.82
C GLY A 134 4.11 12.43 5.68
N MET A 135 3.90 13.74 5.54
CA MET A 135 4.59 14.77 6.32
C MET A 135 3.55 15.63 7.03
N THR A 136 3.78 15.97 8.30
CA THR A 136 2.91 16.90 9.03
C THR A 136 3.25 18.34 8.67
N GLU A 137 2.32 19.27 8.94
CA GLU A 137 2.56 20.71 8.85
C GLU A 137 3.81 21.11 9.64
N GLU A 138 3.96 20.60 10.87
CA GLU A 138 5.12 20.89 11.71
C GLU A 138 6.43 20.46 11.06
N GLU A 139 6.47 19.26 10.45
CA GLU A 139 7.64 18.75 9.75
C GLU A 139 7.98 19.58 8.50
N ILE A 140 6.96 20.01 7.75
CA ILE A 140 7.16 20.91 6.60
C ILE A 140 7.85 22.20 7.04
N HIS A 141 7.32 22.84 8.08
CA HIS A 141 7.87 24.10 8.61
C HIS A 141 9.24 23.92 9.28
N HIS A 142 9.48 22.77 9.91
CA HIS A 142 10.73 22.51 10.63
C HIS A 142 11.88 22.15 9.68
N TYR A 143 11.66 21.20 8.77
CA TYR A 143 12.73 20.65 7.93
C TYR A 143 12.91 21.39 6.61
N PHE A 144 11.85 22.00 6.07
CA PHE A 144 11.89 22.62 4.74
C PHE A 144 11.81 24.15 4.76
N LYS A 145 12.04 24.79 5.91
CA LYS A 145 11.98 26.26 6.05
C LYS A 145 12.79 27.00 4.98
N ASP A 146 14.04 26.59 4.77
CA ASP A 146 14.92 27.23 3.80
C ASP A 146 14.46 26.98 2.36
N ASP A 147 13.92 25.79 2.07
CA ASP A 147 13.36 25.46 0.76
C ASP A 147 12.07 26.24 0.47
N ILE A 148 11.23 26.48 1.49
CA ILE A 148 10.05 27.36 1.37
C ILE A 148 10.50 28.78 1.04
N HIS A 149 11.54 29.32 1.67
CA HIS A 149 12.08 30.65 1.33
C HIS A 149 12.62 30.70 -0.11
N ARG A 150 13.31 29.64 -0.55
CA ARG A 150 13.82 29.54 -1.94
C ARG A 150 12.68 29.45 -2.94
N LEU A 151 11.66 28.65 -2.65
CA LEU A 151 10.45 28.53 -3.47
C LEU A 151 9.71 29.86 -3.56
N ALA A 152 9.51 30.54 -2.42
CA ALA A 152 8.90 31.85 -2.35
C ALA A 152 9.63 32.87 -3.25
N SER A 153 10.96 32.90 -3.14
CA SER A 153 11.81 33.76 -3.98
C SER A 153 11.71 33.43 -5.47
N ALA A 154 11.68 32.14 -5.82
CA ALA A 154 11.56 31.67 -7.20
C ALA A 154 10.18 31.94 -7.83
N GLN A 155 9.13 31.93 -7.00
CA GLN A 155 7.74 32.13 -7.44
C GLN A 155 7.26 33.59 -7.26
N GLY A 156 8.08 34.46 -6.65
CA GLY A 156 7.71 35.84 -6.36
C GLY A 156 6.60 35.97 -5.32
N LEU A 157 6.55 35.04 -4.36
CA LEU A 157 5.57 34.98 -3.27
C LEU A 157 6.22 35.33 -1.93
N THR A 158 5.41 35.66 -0.92
CA THR A 158 5.88 35.70 0.47
C THR A 158 6.05 34.29 1.04
N TYR A 159 6.68 34.19 2.20
CA TYR A 159 6.79 32.91 2.91
C TYR A 159 5.40 32.35 3.26
N GLU A 160 4.53 33.21 3.78
CA GLU A 160 3.16 32.87 4.18
C GLU A 160 2.32 32.42 2.97
N GLU A 161 2.34 33.18 1.86
CA GLU A 161 1.65 32.81 0.62
C GLU A 161 2.16 31.47 0.06
N THR A 162 3.44 31.18 0.23
CA THR A 162 4.04 29.92 -0.21
C THR A 162 3.57 28.76 0.67
N CYS A 163 3.48 28.94 1.99
CA CYS A 163 2.96 27.94 2.91
C CYS A 163 1.48 27.64 2.64
N ASP A 164 0.65 28.69 2.51
CA ASP A 164 -0.77 28.55 2.18
C ASP A 164 -0.96 27.78 0.87
N ARG A 165 -0.13 28.07 -0.14
CA ARG A 165 -0.19 27.39 -1.42
C ARG A 165 0.33 25.96 -1.38
N LEU A 166 1.36 25.66 -0.58
CA LEU A 166 1.81 24.29 -0.33
C LEU A 166 0.69 23.47 0.31
N LYS A 167 0.02 24.05 1.30
CA LYS A 167 -1.13 23.46 1.98
C LYS A 167 -2.26 23.17 1.01
N GLU A 168 -2.72 24.18 0.26
CA GLU A 168 -3.78 24.00 -0.74
C GLU A 168 -3.43 22.98 -1.84
N SER A 169 -2.15 22.83 -2.18
CA SER A 169 -1.73 21.97 -3.28
C SER A 169 -1.48 20.52 -2.87
N TYR A 170 -0.99 20.30 -1.64
CA TYR A 170 -0.40 19.02 -1.24
C TYR A 170 -0.86 18.50 0.14
N ASP A 171 -1.51 19.33 0.96
CA ASP A 171 -2.21 18.92 2.17
C ASP A 171 -3.65 18.52 1.83
N GLY A 172 -4.23 17.60 2.59
CA GLY A 172 -5.62 17.18 2.43
C GLY A 172 -5.87 15.69 2.63
N TYR A 173 -4.84 14.90 2.94
CA TYR A 173 -5.03 13.52 3.33
C TYR A 173 -5.36 13.45 4.82
N HIS A 174 -6.58 13.02 5.12
CA HIS A 174 -7.04 12.72 6.48
C HIS A 174 -7.34 11.23 6.59
N PHE A 175 -6.56 10.53 7.41
CA PHE A 175 -6.74 9.08 7.63
C PHE A 175 -7.59 8.77 8.86
N ALA A 176 -7.96 9.77 9.66
CA ALA A 176 -8.94 9.62 10.74
C ALA A 176 -9.82 10.88 10.88
N GLU A 177 -10.97 10.74 11.53
CA GLU A 177 -11.86 11.88 11.77
C GLU A 177 -11.15 12.96 12.60
N ASN A 178 -11.29 14.22 12.18
CA ASN A 178 -10.66 15.37 12.85
C ASN A 178 -9.13 15.25 13.05
N SER A 179 -8.45 14.44 12.23
CA SER A 179 -7.00 14.32 12.24
C SER A 179 -6.31 15.52 11.59
N GLU A 180 -5.02 15.71 11.88
CA GLU A 180 -4.22 16.68 11.16
C GLU A 180 -4.12 16.32 9.67
N GLY A 181 -3.99 17.35 8.83
CA GLY A 181 -3.77 17.17 7.41
C GLY A 181 -2.35 16.68 7.14
N ILE A 182 -2.23 15.67 6.28
CA ILE A 182 -0.96 15.06 5.92
C ILE A 182 -0.59 15.44 4.50
N TYR A 183 0.62 15.98 4.35
CA TYR A 183 1.20 16.37 3.08
C TYR A 183 1.71 15.15 2.31
N ASN A 184 1.47 15.13 0.99
CA ASN A 184 2.04 14.13 0.08
C ASN A 184 3.57 14.34 -0.08
N PRO A 185 4.43 13.44 0.41
CA PRO A 185 5.89 13.64 0.39
C PRO A 185 6.45 13.79 -1.01
N PHE A 186 5.97 12.98 -1.96
CA PHE A 186 6.47 13.01 -3.33
C PHE A 186 6.22 14.37 -3.99
N SER A 187 5.03 14.93 -3.81
CA SER A 187 4.65 16.20 -4.41
C SER A 187 5.39 17.38 -3.77
N VAL A 188 5.54 17.37 -2.44
CA VAL A 188 6.35 18.35 -1.72
C VAL A 188 7.80 18.32 -2.19
N LEU A 189 8.43 17.13 -2.20
CA LEU A 189 9.83 16.99 -2.60
C LEU A 189 10.08 17.43 -4.04
N ASN A 190 9.18 17.08 -4.98
CA ASN A 190 9.29 17.55 -6.36
C ASN A 190 9.12 19.06 -6.50
N THR A 191 8.25 19.65 -5.67
CA THR A 191 8.02 21.10 -5.67
C THR A 191 9.27 21.84 -5.25
N PHE A 192 9.95 21.36 -4.19
CA PHE A 192 11.20 21.94 -3.74
C PHE A 192 12.35 21.67 -4.71
N ASP A 193 12.48 20.46 -5.25
CA ASP A 193 13.52 20.14 -6.25
C ASP A 193 13.41 21.03 -7.51
N LYS A 194 12.18 21.21 -8.03
CA LYS A 194 11.92 21.99 -9.25
C LYS A 194 11.69 23.47 -8.98
N MET A 195 11.62 23.87 -7.70
CA MET A 195 11.23 25.21 -7.24
C MET A 195 9.95 25.73 -7.91
N LYS A 196 8.97 24.84 -8.11
CA LYS A 196 7.75 25.14 -8.85
C LYS A 196 6.59 24.27 -8.38
N PHE A 197 5.43 24.89 -8.21
CA PHE A 197 4.19 24.16 -7.97
C PHE A 197 3.76 23.36 -9.21
N GLY A 198 3.33 22.13 -9.00
CA GLY A 198 2.82 21.25 -10.05
C GLY A 198 1.98 20.09 -9.51
N SER A 199 1.21 19.45 -10.39
CA SER A 199 0.37 18.29 -10.07
C SER A 199 1.19 16.99 -10.05
N TYR A 200 2.22 16.93 -9.22
CA TYR A 200 3.18 15.82 -9.19
C TYR A 200 2.55 14.48 -8.78
N TRP A 201 1.46 14.50 -8.01
CA TRP A 201 0.71 13.29 -7.66
C TRP A 201 0.01 12.63 -8.86
N PHE A 202 -0.32 13.38 -9.91
CA PHE A 202 -1.02 12.85 -11.10
C PHE A 202 -0.05 12.16 -12.07
N GLU A 203 1.22 12.57 -12.07
CA GLU A 203 2.26 11.99 -12.93
C GLU A 203 2.70 10.59 -12.47
N THR A 204 2.41 10.20 -11.21
CA THR A 204 2.89 8.95 -10.60
C THR A 204 1.96 7.74 -10.75
N GLY A 205 1.00 7.80 -11.66
CA GLY A 205 0.19 6.65 -12.03
C GLY A 205 -1.25 6.81 -11.58
N THR A 206 -2.09 7.27 -12.51
CA THR A 206 -3.53 7.02 -12.44
C THR A 206 -3.73 5.52 -12.22
N PRO A 207 -4.30 5.07 -11.10
CA PRO A 207 -4.53 3.66 -10.90
C PRO A 207 -5.52 3.22 -11.98
N THR A 208 -5.07 2.41 -12.93
CA THR A 208 -5.93 1.81 -13.97
C THR A 208 -7.17 1.18 -13.31
N TYR A 209 -6.97 0.61 -12.12
CA TYR A 209 -8.00 0.16 -11.20
C TYR A 209 -9.12 1.19 -10.94
N LEU A 210 -8.79 2.40 -10.49
CA LEU A 210 -9.81 3.42 -10.17
C LEU A 210 -10.61 3.79 -11.43
N VAL A 211 -9.94 3.86 -12.58
CA VAL A 211 -10.59 4.13 -13.86
C VAL A 211 -11.53 3.00 -14.27
N GLU A 212 -11.13 1.74 -14.07
CA GLU A 212 -11.97 0.57 -14.35
C GLU A 212 -13.17 0.48 -13.40
N LEU A 213 -12.98 0.73 -12.11
CA LEU A 213 -14.04 0.74 -11.10
C LEU A 213 -15.08 1.83 -11.39
N LEU A 214 -14.64 3.02 -11.81
CA LEU A 214 -15.53 4.11 -12.23
C LEU A 214 -16.30 3.77 -13.52
N LYS A 215 -15.68 3.02 -14.46
CA LYS A 215 -16.33 2.58 -15.70
C LYS A 215 -17.40 1.50 -15.44
N GLN A 216 -17.11 0.54 -14.55
CA GLN A 216 -18.02 -0.55 -14.23
C GLN A 216 -19.27 -0.08 -13.48
N ASN A 217 -19.14 0.95 -12.63
CA ASN A 217 -20.25 1.42 -11.81
C ASN A 217 -21.11 2.54 -12.44
N HIS A 218 -20.99 2.81 -13.76
CA HIS A 218 -21.79 3.83 -14.47
C HIS A 218 -21.86 5.20 -13.76
N TYR A 219 -20.81 5.63 -13.06
CA TYR A 219 -20.85 6.89 -12.32
C TYR A 219 -20.90 8.09 -13.27
N ASN A 220 -21.95 8.89 -13.14
CA ASN A 220 -22.27 10.01 -14.01
C ASN A 220 -21.17 11.09 -13.90
N ARG A 221 -20.37 11.25 -14.97
CA ARG A 221 -19.12 12.05 -15.05
C ARG A 221 -19.24 13.56 -14.73
N ARG A 222 -20.38 14.07 -14.26
CA ARG A 222 -20.66 15.51 -14.06
C ARG A 222 -20.75 15.96 -12.60
N ARG A 223 -20.45 15.12 -11.61
CA ARG A 223 -20.52 15.47 -10.18
C ARG A 223 -19.31 14.97 -9.37
N VAL A 224 -18.09 15.24 -9.85
CA VAL A 224 -16.84 14.86 -9.17
C VAL A 224 -16.16 16.11 -8.57
N VAL A 225 -16.84 16.84 -7.69
CA VAL A 225 -16.25 18.07 -7.09
C VAL A 225 -16.15 18.04 -5.56
N SER A 226 -16.83 17.13 -4.86
CA SER A 226 -16.49 16.83 -3.46
C SER A 226 -17.16 15.53 -3.03
N TRP A 227 -16.37 14.48 -2.84
CA TRP A 227 -16.82 13.29 -2.12
C TRP A 227 -16.11 13.26 -0.77
N THR A 228 -16.84 13.57 0.29
CA THR A 228 -16.54 13.07 1.64
C THR A 228 -17.28 11.74 1.77
N THR A 229 -16.53 10.66 1.92
CA THR A 229 -17.05 9.32 2.20
C THR A 229 -16.53 8.92 3.57
N ASP A 230 -17.40 8.35 4.39
CA ASP A 230 -17.03 7.84 5.71
C ASP A 230 -16.36 6.46 5.58
N ALA A 231 -15.76 5.97 6.67
CA ALA A 231 -15.07 4.68 6.67
C ALA A 231 -15.98 3.49 6.27
N ASN A 232 -17.30 3.65 6.38
CA ASN A 232 -18.29 2.64 5.98
C ASN A 232 -18.60 2.69 4.48
N GLY A 233 -18.65 3.86 3.84
CA GLY A 233 -18.89 3.99 2.40
C GLY A 233 -17.80 3.36 1.52
N LEU A 234 -16.55 3.30 2.00
CA LEU A 234 -15.46 2.56 1.35
C LEU A 234 -15.58 1.05 1.56
N ASN A 235 -16.10 0.60 2.70
CA ASN A 235 -16.38 -0.82 2.95
C ASN A 235 -17.65 -1.29 2.21
N ASP A 236 -18.66 -0.44 2.03
CA ASP A 236 -19.90 -0.77 1.32
C ASP A 236 -19.72 -0.80 -0.21
N MET A 237 -18.73 -0.08 -0.75
CA MET A 237 -18.30 -0.25 -2.14
C MET A 237 -17.72 -1.66 -2.39
N ASP A 238 -17.18 -2.31 -1.36
CA ASP A 238 -16.70 -3.69 -1.41
C ASP A 238 -17.86 -4.72 -1.26
N ASP A 239 -18.90 -4.43 -0.48
CA ASP A 239 -20.03 -5.36 -0.28
C ASP A 239 -20.93 -5.51 -1.51
N ASN A 240 -21.10 -4.47 -2.34
CA ASN A 240 -21.87 -4.57 -3.59
C ASN A 240 -21.20 -5.45 -4.66
N LEU A 241 -19.88 -5.69 -4.56
CA LEU A 241 -19.18 -6.70 -5.36
C LEU A 241 -19.38 -8.11 -4.80
N ILE A 242 -19.56 -8.27 -3.49
CA ILE A 242 -19.88 -9.55 -2.86
C ILE A 242 -21.32 -9.98 -3.17
N SER A 243 -22.28 -9.05 -3.26
CA SER A 243 -23.66 -9.39 -3.63
C SER A 243 -23.83 -9.74 -5.12
N ALA A 244 -22.86 -9.38 -5.97
CA ALA A 244 -22.83 -9.75 -7.39
C ALA A 244 -22.16 -11.13 -7.62
N LEU A 245 -21.60 -11.73 -6.57
CA LEU A 245 -20.92 -13.04 -6.59
C LEU A 245 -21.70 -14.13 -5.83
N TYR A 246 -22.99 -13.91 -5.57
CA TYR A 246 -23.97 -14.94 -5.19
C TYR A 246 -25.14 -14.98 -6.18
#